data_AF-A0A7C3MZ35-F1
#
_entry.id   AF-A0A7C3MZ35-F1
#
_cell.length_a   1.000
_cell.length_b   1.000
_cell.length_c   1.000
_cell.angle_alpha   90.00
_cell.angle_beta   90.00
_cell.angle_gamma   90.00
#
_symmetry.space_group_name_H-M   'P 1'
#
loop_
_entity.id
_entity.type
_entity.pdbx_description
1 polymer ?
#
loop_
_entity_poly.entity_id
_entity_poly.type
_entity_poly.pdbx_seq_one_letter_code
_entity_poly.pdbx_strand_id
1 'polypeptide(L)' 'MGHLLQGRQKAILCDRDAYLPSLAKYIHHNPVRAGAVSQPEEYRWSSHREYLGMSQDGIMRVKR' A
#
# COMPACT_ATOMS: atom_id res chain seq x y z
N MET A 1 -27.46 -0.51 11.88
CA MET A 1 -27.02 -0.70 10.48
C MET A 1 -26.42 0.61 10.00
N GLY A 2 -25.14 0.61 9.62
CA GLY A 2 -24.35 1.81 9.31
C GLY A 2 -23.92 1.90 7.85
N HIS A 3 -23.30 3.01 7.46
CA HIS A 3 -22.83 3.24 6.10
C HIS A 3 -21.60 2.40 5.77
N LEU A 4 -21.54 1.81 4.56
CA LEU A 4 -20.39 1.05 4.06
C LEU A 4 -19.13 1.92 3.95
N LEU A 5 -19.30 3.17 3.55
CA LEU A 5 -18.24 4.16 3.46
C LEU A 5 -18.38 5.16 4.61
N GLN A 6 -17.29 5.41 5.31
CA GLN A 6 -17.24 6.36 6.41
C GLN A 6 -16.50 7.64 6.00
N GLY A 7 -17.17 8.78 6.16
CA GLY A 7 -16.57 10.10 5.93
C GLY A 7 -16.25 10.40 4.46
N ARG A 8 -15.44 11.45 4.24
CA ARG A 8 -15.01 11.88 2.90
C ARG A 8 -13.67 11.24 2.53
N GLN A 9 -13.54 10.80 1.27
CA GLN A 9 -12.26 10.35 0.72
C GLN A 9 -11.19 11.44 0.86
N LYS A 10 -10.02 11.06 1.37
CA LYS A 10 -8.86 11.95 1.48
C LYS A 10 -8.07 11.90 0.17
N ALA A 11 -7.87 13.06 -0.46
CA ALA A 11 -7.03 13.22 -1.64
C ALA A 11 -6.00 14.31 -1.34
N ILE A 12 -4.74 13.89 -1.23
CA ILE A 12 -3.62 14.78 -0.87
C ILE A 12 -2.60 14.70 -2.02
N LEU A 13 -2.19 15.86 -2.53
CA LEU A 13 -1.15 15.92 -3.55
C LEU A 13 0.16 15.43 -2.94
N CYS A 14 0.74 14.40 -3.55
CA CYS A 14 1.98 13.78 -3.08
C CYS A 14 3.13 14.21 -3.98
N ASP A 15 4.18 14.74 -3.36
CA ASP A 15 5.47 14.95 -4.02
C ASP A 15 6.13 13.59 -4.30
N ARG A 16 6.56 13.37 -5.55
CA ARG A 16 7.09 12.09 -6.02
C ARG A 16 8.45 11.76 -5.41
N ASP A 17 9.27 12.76 -5.13
CA ASP A 17 10.68 12.54 -4.77
C ASP A 17 10.87 12.61 -3.26
N ALA A 18 10.14 13.50 -2.58
CA ALA A 18 10.27 13.70 -1.15
C ALA A 18 9.33 12.81 -0.31
N TYR A 19 8.07 12.67 -0.73
CA TYR A 19 7.03 12.10 0.13
C TYR A 19 6.61 10.69 -0.26
N LEU A 20 6.59 10.39 -1.57
CA LEU A 20 6.11 9.11 -2.07
C LEU A 20 6.82 7.88 -1.50
N PRO A 21 8.16 7.83 -1.31
CA PRO A 21 8.82 6.66 -0.75
C PRO A 21 8.36 6.35 0.69
N SER A 22 8.25 7.39 1.50
CA SER A 22 7.79 7.30 2.90
C SER A 22 6.33 6.86 2.97
N LEU A 23 5.48 7.41 2.10
CA LEU A 23 4.07 7.05 2.01
C LEU A 23 3.89 5.59 1.54
N ALA A 24 4.63 5.15 0.52
CA ALA A 24 4.57 3.78 0.05
C ALA A 24 4.95 2.79 1.15
N LYS A 25 6.04 3.07 1.89
CA LYS A 25 6.43 2.26 3.07
C LYS A 25 5.32 2.22 4.11
N TYR A 26 4.68 3.35 4.40
CA TYR A 26 3.56 3.42 5.33
C TYR A 26 2.39 2.53 4.89
N ILE A 27 2.00 2.61 3.61
CA ILE A 27 0.89 1.84 3.05
C ILE A 27 1.16 0.33 3.18
N HIS A 28 2.34 -0.13 2.77
CA HIS A 28 2.70 -1.55 2.84
C HIS A 28 2.82 -2.06 4.28
N HIS A 29 3.19 -1.21 5.23
CA HIS A 29 3.31 -1.58 6.63
C HIS A 29 1.97 -1.47 7.41
N ASN A 30 0.94 -0.87 6.84
CA ASN A 30 -0.36 -0.70 7.50
C ASN A 30 -1.01 -2.02 7.93
N PRO A 31 -0.98 -3.12 7.14
CA PRO A 31 -1.51 -4.43 7.56
C PRO A 31 -0.84 -4.99 8.82
N VAL A 32 0.49 -4.79 8.96
CA VAL A 32 1.24 -5.19 10.16
C VAL A 32 0.82 -4.34 11.36
N ARG A 33 0.69 -3.01 11.16
CA ARG A 33 0.22 -2.09 12.22
C ARG A 33 -1.20 -2.40 12.68
N ALA A 34 -2.04 -2.88 11.78
CA ALA A 34 -3.40 -3.32 12.07
C ALA A 34 -3.45 -4.72 12.72
N GLY A 35 -2.31 -5.41 12.87
CA GLY A 35 -2.24 -6.76 13.43
C GLY A 35 -2.78 -7.86 12.51
N ALA A 36 -2.96 -7.58 11.22
CA ALA A 36 -3.52 -8.55 10.27
C ALA A 36 -2.50 -9.60 9.82
N VAL A 37 -1.21 -9.25 9.82
CA VAL A 37 -0.08 -10.10 9.41
C VAL A 37 1.16 -9.74 10.22
N SER A 38 2.15 -10.65 10.29
CA SER A 38 3.41 -10.39 10.99
C SER A 38 4.40 -9.61 10.13
N GLN A 39 4.40 -9.88 8.82
CA GLN A 39 5.26 -9.23 7.83
C GLN A 39 4.44 -8.65 6.66
N PRO A 40 4.84 -7.51 6.07
CA PRO A 40 4.12 -6.87 4.96
C PRO A 40 3.87 -7.79 3.74
N GLU A 41 4.81 -8.66 3.41
CA GLU A 41 4.76 -9.60 2.29
C GLU A 41 3.72 -10.71 2.49
N GLU A 42 3.25 -10.95 3.70
CA GLU A 42 2.17 -11.92 3.95
C GLU A 42 0.80 -11.36 3.50
N TYR A 43 0.68 -10.03 3.38
CA TYR A 43 -0.59 -9.39 3.05
C TYR A 43 -0.87 -9.38 1.53
N ARG A 44 -1.67 -10.35 1.09
CA ARG A 44 -2.04 -10.58 -0.31
C ARG A 44 -2.70 -9.37 -1.01
N TRP A 45 -3.42 -8.52 -0.29
CA TRP A 45 -4.17 -7.40 -0.86
C TRP A 45 -3.37 -6.09 -0.90
N SER A 46 -2.04 -6.18 -0.94
CA SER A 46 -1.17 -5.04 -1.23
C SER A 46 -0.20 -5.39 -2.35
N SER A 47 0.27 -4.37 -3.07
CA SER A 47 1.30 -4.55 -4.10
C SER A 47 2.71 -4.76 -3.53
N HIS A 48 2.86 -5.06 -2.23
CA HIS A 48 4.17 -5.13 -1.59
C HIS A 48 5.06 -6.22 -2.22
N ARG A 49 4.46 -7.35 -2.59
CA ARG A 49 5.17 -8.47 -3.22
C ARG A 49 5.77 -8.09 -4.58
N GLU A 50 5.09 -7.27 -5.35
CA GLU A 50 5.55 -6.74 -6.63
C GLU A 50 6.80 -5.86 -6.43
N TYR A 51 6.82 -5.02 -5.39
CA TYR A 51 8.01 -4.23 -5.03
C TYR A 51 9.20 -5.13 -4.64
N LEU A 52 8.94 -6.28 -4.02
CA LEU A 52 9.96 -7.28 -3.67
C LEU A 52 10.34 -8.20 -4.82
N GLY A 53 9.69 -8.12 -5.99
CA GLY A 53 9.89 -9.05 -7.10
C GLY A 53 9.37 -10.47 -6.83
N MET A 54 8.50 -10.64 -5.82
CA MET A 54 7.90 -11.92 -5.42
C MET A 54 6.58 -12.22 -6.12
N SER A 55 6.04 -11.26 -6.89
CA SER A 55 4.78 -11.41 -7.63
C SER A 55 5.04 -11.67 -9.11
N GLN A 56 4.32 -12.63 -9.69
CA GLN A 56 4.38 -12.99 -11.11
C GLN A 56 3.34 -12.25 -11.96
N ASP A 57 2.45 -11.47 -11.34
CA ASP A 57 1.27 -10.92 -12.02
C ASP A 57 1.58 -9.69 -12.90
N GLY A 58 2.78 -9.11 -12.77
CA GLY A 58 3.25 -8.03 -13.66
C GLY A 58 2.42 -6.74 -13.60
N ILE A 59 1.63 -6.55 -12.55
CA ILE A 59 0.64 -5.46 -12.41
C ILE A 59 1.31 -4.09 -12.32
N MET A 60 2.49 -4.01 -11.67
CA MET A 60 3.23 -2.77 -11.47
C MET A 60 4.26 -2.56 -12.59
N ARG A 61 3.94 -1.72 -13.58
CA ARG A 61 4.92 -1.17 -14.53
C ARG A 61 5.31 0.23 -14.11
N VAL A 62 6.30 0.34 -13.23
CA VAL A 62 6.89 1.63 -12.87
C VAL A 62 7.90 1.98 -13.96
N LYS A 63 7.58 2.96 -14.81
CA LYS A 63 8.59 3.60 -15.66
C LYS A 63 9.49 4.43 -14.75
N ARG A 64 10.77 4.06 -14.68
CA ARG A 64 11.81 4.92 -14.10
C ARG A 64 11.91 6.22 -14.89
#